data_AF-A0A662KRA5-F1
#
_entry.id   AF-A0A662KRA5-F1
#
_cell.length_a   1.000
_cell.length_b   1.000
_cell.length_c   1.000
_cell.angle_alpha   90.00
_cell.angle_beta   90.00
_cell.angle_gamma   90.00
#
_symmetry.space_group_name_H-M   'P 1'
#
loop_
_entity.id
_entity.type
_entity.pdbx_description
1 polymer ?
#
loop_
_entity_poly.entity_id
_entity_poly.type
_entity_poly.pdbx_seq_one_letter_code
_entity_poly.pdbx_strand_id
1 'polypeptide(L)'
;MYQKEVEKAKKLLRDRNIKWVQGHFVDIIGNLRVFSMPAKTYLENAIWKEGVGFDGSSVKGFVTVEHSDMIALPDAKTMLPPHGYMEGMWQES
;
A
#
# COMPACT_ATOMS: atom_id res chain seq x y z
N MET A 1 17.90 3.46 6.01
CA MET A 1 16.67 3.79 6.77
C MET A 1 15.42 3.20 6.12
N TYR A 2 15.10 3.46 4.84
CA TYR A 2 13.88 2.93 4.20
C TYR A 2 13.80 1.39 4.13
N GLN A 3 14.93 0.71 3.87
CA GLN A 3 14.98 -0.76 3.86
C GLN A 3 14.52 -1.39 5.19
N LYS A 4 14.78 -0.71 6.32
CA LYS A 4 14.35 -1.19 7.65
C LYS A 4 12.83 -1.20 7.76
N GLU A 5 12.16 -0.20 7.19
CA GLU A 5 10.69 -0.10 7.19
C GLU A 5 10.07 -1.16 6.27
N VAL A 6 10.68 -1.40 5.11
CA VAL A 6 10.26 -2.49 4.21
C VAL A 6 10.35 -3.85 4.92
N GLU A 7 11.45 -4.14 5.61
CA GLU A 7 11.57 -5.39 6.36
C GLU A 7 10.56 -5.47 7.52
N LYS A 8 10.29 -4.36 8.21
CA LYS A 8 9.26 -4.28 9.25
C LYS A 8 7.86 -4.58 8.69
N ALA A 9 7.52 -4.00 7.53
CA ALA A 9 6.27 -4.27 6.82
C ALA A 9 6.16 -5.75 6.43
N LYS A 10 7.19 -6.33 5.83
CA LYS A 10 7.20 -7.76 5.47
C LYS A 10 7.08 -8.67 6.68
N LYS A 11 7.76 -8.34 7.78
CA LYS A 11 7.65 -9.06 9.05
C LYS A 11 6.21 -9.02 9.57
N LEU A 12 5.58 -7.85 9.57
CA LEU A 12 4.18 -7.68 9.98
C LEU A 12 3.25 -8.62 9.18
N LEU A 13 3.40 -8.65 7.85
CA LEU A 13 2.57 -9.46 6.97
C LEU A 13 2.75 -10.96 7.24
N ARG A 14 3.99 -11.42 7.47
CA ARG A 14 4.30 -12.83 7.76
C ARG A 14 3.83 -13.26 9.15
N ASP A 15 4.24 -12.52 10.18
CA ASP A 15 4.00 -12.87 11.59
C ASP A 15 2.49 -12.92 11.90
N ARG A 16 1.71 -12.05 11.26
CA ARG A 16 0.25 -11.99 11.44
C ARG A 16 -0.54 -12.74 10.37
N ASN A 17 0.13 -13.50 9.49
CA ASN A 17 -0.48 -14.28 8.42
C ASN A 17 -1.48 -13.48 7.55
N ILE A 18 -1.16 -12.21 7.28
CA ILE A 18 -2.02 -11.30 6.52
C ILE A 18 -2.12 -11.80 5.07
N LYS A 19 -3.33 -11.83 4.53
CA LYS A 19 -3.60 -12.32 3.17
C LYS A 19 -3.82 -11.21 2.15
N TRP A 20 -4.33 -10.07 2.60
CA TRP A 20 -4.68 -8.94 1.76
C TRP A 20 -4.17 -7.64 2.38
N VAL A 21 -3.71 -6.74 1.51
CA VAL A 21 -3.29 -5.39 1.87
C VAL A 21 -4.15 -4.40 1.09
N GLN A 22 -4.70 -3.42 1.80
CA GLN A 22 -5.41 -2.29 1.20
C GLN A 22 -4.45 -1.12 1.00
N GLY A 23 -4.37 -0.66 -0.25
CA GLY A 23 -3.69 0.57 -0.63
C GLY A 23 -4.68 1.73 -0.63
N HIS A 24 -4.26 2.87 -0.08
CA HIS A 24 -5.04 4.10 0.00
C HIS A 24 -4.28 5.23 -0.70
N PHE A 25 -4.97 5.99 -1.54
CA PHE A 25 -4.44 7.23 -2.10
C PHE A 25 -5.57 8.24 -2.31
N VAL A 26 -5.21 9.50 -2.51
CA VAL A 26 -6.15 10.59 -2.74
C VAL A 26 -6.03 11.05 -4.19
N ASP A 27 -7.15 11.19 -4.90
CA ASP A 27 -7.16 11.73 -6.25
C ASP A 27 -7.03 13.27 -6.26
N ILE A 28 -6.82 13.89 -7.43
CA ILE A 28 -6.58 15.35 -7.56
C ILE A 28 -7.73 16.18 -6.99
N ILE A 29 -8.96 15.67 -7.03
CA ILE A 29 -10.15 16.35 -6.52
C ILE A 29 -10.45 16.01 -5.05
N GLY A 30 -9.59 15.23 -4.39
CA GLY A 30 -9.62 14.97 -2.95
C GLY A 30 -10.38 13.72 -2.52
N ASN A 31 -10.81 12.85 -3.43
CA ASN A 31 -11.47 11.60 -3.03
C ASN A 31 -10.46 10.54 -2.60
N LEU A 32 -10.78 9.84 -1.51
CA LEU A 32 -10.08 8.62 -1.13
C LEU A 32 -10.39 7.51 -2.13
N ARG A 33 -9.34 6.91 -2.67
CA ARG A 33 -9.38 5.73 -3.51
C ARG A 33 -8.73 4.57 -2.75
N VAL A 34 -9.36 3.41 -2.87
CA VAL A 34 -8.94 2.19 -2.18
C VAL A 34 -8.81 1.07 -3.20
N PHE A 35 -7.72 0.32 -3.12
CA PHE A 35 -7.55 -0.93 -3.88
C PHE A 35 -7.02 -2.02 -2.96
N SER A 36 -7.23 -3.28 -3.33
CA SER A 36 -6.80 -4.44 -2.54
C SER A 36 -5.94 -5.36 -3.38
N MET A 37 -4.84 -5.84 -2.79
CA MET A 37 -3.93 -6.77 -3.43
C MET A 37 -3.49 -7.88 -2.47
N PRO A 38 -3.09 -9.06 -3.00
CA PRO A 38 -2.55 -10.12 -2.17
C PRO A 38 -1.30 -9.65 -1.41
N ALA A 39 -1.23 -9.95 -0.11
CA ALA A 39 -0.09 -9.62 0.73
C ALA A 39 1.23 -10.22 0.20
N LYS A 40 1.15 -11.33 -0.56
CA LYS A 40 2.29 -11.96 -1.22
C LYS A 40 3.06 -10.97 -2.10
N THR A 41 2.36 -10.08 -2.81
CA THR A 41 2.99 -9.08 -3.69
C THR A 41 3.92 -8.16 -2.89
N TYR A 42 3.52 -7.76 -1.67
CA TYR A 42 4.31 -6.89 -0.79
C TYR A 42 5.53 -7.59 -0.15
N LEU A 43 5.64 -8.92 -0.26
CA LEU A 43 6.81 -9.68 0.22
C LEU A 43 7.99 -9.60 -0.74
N GLU A 44 7.73 -9.30 -2.01
CA GLU A 44 8.75 -9.16 -3.05
C GLU A 44 9.47 -7.81 -2.91
N ASN A 45 10.71 -7.70 -3.39
CA ASN A 45 11.45 -6.43 -3.33
C ASN A 45 11.06 -5.47 -4.46
N ALA A 46 10.58 -6.00 -5.59
CA ALA A 46 10.25 -5.21 -6.78
C ALA A 46 9.17 -4.18 -6.49
N ILE A 47 8.09 -4.58 -5.82
CA ILE A 47 6.96 -3.69 -5.47
C ILE A 47 7.37 -2.41 -4.73
N TRP A 48 8.44 -2.44 -3.92
CA TRP A 48 8.90 -1.29 -3.14
C TRP A 48 9.81 -0.33 -3.92
N LYS A 49 10.21 -0.70 -5.15
CA LYS A 49 11.06 0.09 -6.04
C LYS A 49 10.36 0.46 -7.34
N GLU A 50 9.65 -0.50 -7.91
CA GLU A 50 9.01 -0.43 -9.23
C GLU A 50 7.50 -0.13 -9.13
N GLY A 51 6.89 -0.39 -7.97
CA GLY A 51 5.46 -0.20 -7.76
C GLY A 51 4.60 -1.26 -8.45
N VAL A 52 3.29 -1.01 -8.50
CA VAL A 52 2.31 -1.83 -9.22
C VAL A 52 1.61 -0.99 -10.27
N GLY A 53 1.41 -1.57 -11.46
CA GLY A 53 0.56 -0.98 -12.47
C GLY A 53 -0.88 -0.80 -11.97
N PHE A 54 -1.43 0.39 -12.19
CA PHE A 54 -2.78 0.77 -11.82
C PHE A 54 -3.44 1.48 -13.00
N ASP A 55 -4.69 1.12 -13.30
CA ASP A 55 -5.46 1.76 -14.36
C ASP A 55 -6.09 3.06 -13.84
N GLY A 56 -5.47 4.18 -14.21
CA GLY A 56 -5.90 5.54 -13.88
C GLY A 56 -7.20 5.98 -14.56
N SER A 57 -7.72 5.24 -15.55
CA SER A 57 -8.96 5.58 -16.25
C SER A 57 -10.19 5.59 -15.32
N SER A 58 -10.10 4.89 -14.19
CA SER A 58 -11.14 4.83 -13.15
C SER A 58 -11.18 6.07 -12.23
N VAL A 59 -10.24 7.01 -12.40
CA VAL A 59 -10.18 8.24 -11.59
C VAL A 59 -10.60 9.44 -12.44
N LYS A 60 -11.85 9.88 -12.29
CA LYS A 60 -12.39 11.06 -12.97
C LYS A 60 -11.50 12.28 -12.71
N GLY A 61 -10.86 12.78 -13.77
CA GLY A 61 -10.08 14.02 -13.75
C GLY A 61 -8.59 13.87 -13.44
N PHE A 62 -8.04 12.66 -13.34
CA PHE A 62 -6.61 12.45 -13.07
C PHE A 62 -5.74 12.61 -14.32
N VAL A 63 -6.15 12.04 -15.48
CA VAL A 63 -5.46 12.22 -16.77
C VAL A 63 -6.41 12.01 -17.97
N THR A 64 -6.03 12.51 -19.16
CA THR A 64 -6.67 12.13 -20.44
C THR A 64 -6.48 10.63 -20.70
N VAL A 65 -7.38 10.01 -21.51
CA VAL A 65 -7.41 8.56 -21.83
C VAL A 65 -6.05 8.01 -22.28
N GLU A 66 -5.16 8.86 -22.79
CA GLU A 66 -3.83 8.53 -23.32
C GLU A 66 -2.76 8.23 -22.25
N HIS A 67 -3.03 8.45 -20.96
CA HIS A 67 -2.09 8.13 -19.85
C HIS A 67 -2.76 7.28 -18.75
N SER A 68 -3.59 6.32 -19.13
CA SER A 68 -4.25 5.40 -18.19
C SER A 68 -3.27 4.53 -17.39
N ASP A 69 -2.05 4.32 -17.90
CA ASP A 69 -1.05 3.49 -17.25
C ASP A 69 -0.33 4.28 -16.16
N MET A 70 -0.75 4.06 -14.91
CA MET A 70 -0.14 4.65 -13.73
C MET A 70 0.61 3.60 -12.91
N ILE A 71 1.55 4.05 -12.09
CA ILE A 71 2.27 3.20 -11.13
C ILE A 71 1.92 3.67 -9.72
N ALA A 72 1.34 2.76 -8.93
CA ALA A 72 1.17 2.95 -7.50
C ALA A 72 2.43 2.43 -6.79
N LEU A 73 3.21 3.35 -6.20
CA LEU A 73 4.38 3.02 -5.39
C LEU A 73 3.98 3.05 -3.90
N PRO A 74 4.01 1.92 -3.18
CA PRO A 74 3.65 1.89 -1.77
C PRO A 74 4.74 2.51 -0.89
N ASP A 75 4.32 3.20 0.17
CA ASP A 75 5.21 3.67 1.24
C ASP A 75 5.19 2.67 2.41
N ALA A 76 6.35 2.06 2.70
CA ALA A 76 6.49 1.11 3.80
C ALA A 76 6.21 1.73 5.17
N LYS A 77 6.39 3.04 5.33
CA LYS A 77 6.18 3.74 6.61
C LYS A 77 4.72 3.84 7.00
N THR A 78 3.80 3.77 6.03
CA THR A 78 2.36 3.91 6.27
C THR A 78 1.67 2.56 6.49
N MET A 79 2.42 1.46 6.56
CA MET A 79 1.85 0.13 6.77
C MET A 79 1.38 -0.04 8.21
N LEU A 80 0.07 -0.20 8.37
CA LEU A 80 -0.60 -0.41 9.66
C LEU A 80 -1.17 -1.83 9.73
N PRO A 81 -1.16 -2.46 10.92
CA PRO A 81 -1.88 -3.71 11.11
C PRO A 81 -3.40 -3.48 11.03
N PRO A 82 -4.20 -4.54 10.80
CA PRO A 82 -5.65 -4.42 10.82
C PRO A 82 -6.15 -3.86 12.16
N HIS A 83 -7.28 -3.15 12.12
CA HIS A 83 -7.81 -2.36 13.24
C HIS A 83 -7.88 -3.10 14.59
N GLY A 84 -8.16 -4.41 14.60
CA GLY A 84 -8.21 -5.25 15.81
C GLY A 84 -6.85 -5.69 16.40
N TYR A 85 -5.72 -5.26 15.82
CA TYR A 85 -4.37 -5.63 16.28
C TYR A 85 -3.63 -4.48 16.96
N MET A 86 -4.27 -3.31 17.12
CA MET A 86 -3.65 -2.11 17.70
C MET A 86 -3.74 -2.04 19.24
N GLU A 87 -4.56 -2.87 19.90
CA GLU A 87 -4.76 -2.83 21.36
C GLU A 87 -3.44 -3.03 22.17
N GLY A 88 -2.46 -3.75 21.62
CA GLY A 88 -1.16 -3.96 22.27
C GLY A 88 -0.05 -2.98 21.86
N MET A 89 -0.29 -2.08 20.89
CA MET A 89 0.76 -1.20 20.35
C MET A 89 0.84 0.17 21.04
N TRP A 90 -0.19 0.55 21.80
CA TRP A 90 -0.24 1.81 22.55
C TRP A 90 0.53 1.78 23.89
N GLN A 91 1.11 0.64 24.28
CA GLN A 91 1.85 0.52 25.54
C GLN A 91 3.37 0.81 25.38
N GLU A 92 3.88 0.99 24.16
CA GLU A 92 5.32 1.16 23.89
C GLU A 92 5.68 2.54 23.30
N SER A 93 4.85 3.57 23.51
CA SER A 93 5.14 4.96 23.10
C SER A 93 5.54 5.85 24.27
#